data_AF-A0A7S0CEQ0-F1
#
_entry.id   AF-A0A7S0CEQ0-F1
#
_cell.length_a   1.000
_cell.length_b   1.000
_cell.length_c   1.000
_cell.angle_alpha   90.00
_cell.angle_beta   90.00
_cell.angle_gamma   90.00
#
_symmetry.space_group_name_H-M   'P 1'
#
loop_
_entity.id
_entity.type
_entity.pdbx_description
1 polymer ?
#
loop_
_entity_poly.entity_id
_entity_poly.type
_entity_poly.pdbx_seq_one_letter_code
_entity_poly.pdbx_strand_id
1 'polypeptide(L)'
;QEEPLLTFWLNRYYDSIKFDGDVFQTWAPLKPPRDECVIRKFEMSRVIHTSASKDMVKLVENEQGKEGFYYAGSYVVYGMGLLEQAATSGRLTGERVVTALFGGEKNT
;
A
#
# COMPACT_ATOMS: atom_id res chain seq x y z
N GLN A 1 -15.48 -14.36 9.72
CA GLN A 1 -16.31 -13.70 8.68
C GLN A 1 -15.65 -14.05 7.36
N GLU A 2 -16.38 -14.56 6.38
CA GLU A 2 -15.79 -14.84 5.05
C GLU A 2 -15.46 -13.52 4.36
N GLU A 3 -14.29 -13.44 3.71
CA GLU A 3 -13.92 -12.26 2.94
C GLU A 3 -14.83 -12.13 1.71
N PRO A 4 -15.33 -10.92 1.39
CA PRO A 4 -16.14 -10.72 0.21
C PRO A 4 -15.31 -10.94 -1.06
N LEU A 5 -15.86 -11.74 -1.98
CA LEU A 5 -15.31 -11.93 -3.31
C LEU A 5 -15.57 -10.69 -4.17
N LEU A 6 -14.54 -10.25 -4.90
CA LEU A 6 -14.68 -9.23 -5.95
C LEU A 6 -14.09 -9.77 -7.25
N THR A 7 -14.84 -9.70 -8.35
CA THR A 7 -14.34 -10.02 -9.69
C THR A 7 -14.40 -8.78 -10.58
N PHE A 8 -13.31 -8.53 -11.30
CA PHE A 8 -13.15 -7.39 -12.18
C PHE A 8 -12.76 -7.84 -13.60
N TRP A 9 -13.57 -7.47 -14.59
CA TRP A 9 -13.37 -7.85 -16.00
C TRP A 9 -12.40 -6.90 -16.70
N LEU A 10 -11.16 -7.37 -16.93
CA LEU A 10 -10.09 -6.55 -17.48
C LEU A 10 -10.34 -6.18 -18.94
N ASN A 11 -10.98 -7.05 -19.72
CA ASN A 11 -11.36 -6.75 -21.11
C ASN A 11 -12.28 -5.51 -21.22
N ARG A 12 -13.11 -5.27 -20.21
CA ARG A 12 -14.07 -4.15 -20.21
C ARG A 12 -13.47 -2.89 -19.66
N TYR A 13 -12.53 -3.03 -18.72
CA TYR A 13 -11.87 -1.89 -18.09
C TYR A 13 -10.78 -1.28 -18.97
N TYR A 14 -9.96 -2.10 -19.62
CA TYR A 14 -8.90 -1.64 -20.52
C TYR A 14 -9.36 -1.70 -21.98
N ASP A 15 -9.96 -0.62 -22.46
CA ASP A 15 -10.47 -0.49 -23.83
C ASP A 15 -9.40 -0.57 -24.93
N SER A 16 -8.18 -0.13 -24.62
CA SER A 16 -7.04 -0.05 -25.54
C SER A 16 -6.18 -1.31 -25.57
N ILE A 17 -6.40 -2.26 -24.65
CA ILE A 17 -5.62 -3.50 -24.56
C ILE A 17 -6.41 -4.65 -25.17
N LYS A 18 -5.84 -5.31 -26.18
CA LYS A 18 -6.39 -6.54 -26.73
C LYS A 18 -5.83 -7.74 -25.98
N PHE A 19 -6.66 -8.36 -25.15
CA PHE A 19 -6.35 -9.63 -24.51
C PHE A 19 -6.65 -10.79 -25.46
N ASP A 20 -5.91 -11.90 -25.30
CA ASP A 20 -6.21 -13.16 -25.96
C ASP A 20 -7.30 -13.90 -25.16
N GLY A 21 -8.55 -13.67 -25.54
CA GLY A 21 -9.72 -14.21 -24.87
C GLY A 21 -10.18 -13.41 -23.64
N ASP A 22 -11.01 -14.07 -22.81
CA ASP A 22 -11.64 -13.49 -21.63
C ASP A 22 -10.68 -13.48 -20.44
N VAL A 23 -10.43 -12.28 -19.89
CA VAL A 23 -9.49 -12.02 -18.80
C VAL A 23 -10.19 -11.24 -17.68
N PHE A 24 -10.15 -11.81 -16.48
CA PHE A 24 -10.65 -11.18 -15.28
C PHE A 24 -9.69 -11.39 -14.12
N GLN A 25 -9.81 -10.54 -13.11
CA GLN A 25 -9.13 -10.67 -11.83
C GLN A 25 -10.16 -10.92 -10.74
N THR A 26 -9.96 -11.95 -9.92
CA THR A 26 -10.81 -12.23 -8.76
C THR A 26 -9.99 -12.12 -7.48
N TRP A 27 -10.52 -11.39 -6.49
CA TRP A 27 -9.97 -11.24 -5.16
C TRP A 27 -10.78 -12.09 -4.18
N ALA A 28 -10.10 -12.77 -3.26
CA ALA A 28 -10.70 -13.68 -2.28
C ALA A 28 -11.75 -14.63 -2.90
N PRO A 29 -11.36 -15.48 -3.89
CA PRO A 29 -12.31 -16.35 -4.55
C PRO A 29 -12.88 -17.40 -3.58
N LEU A 30 -14.21 -17.47 -3.44
CA LEU A 30 -14.94 -18.46 -2.63
C LEU A 30 -14.65 -19.90 -3.08
N LYS A 31 -14.37 -20.10 -4.37
CA LYS A 31 -13.89 -21.35 -4.95
C LYS A 31 -12.67 -21.05 -5.80
N PRO A 32 -11.60 -21.86 -5.72
CA PRO A 32 -10.43 -21.65 -6.56
C PRO A 32 -10.82 -21.71 -8.05
N PRO A 33 -10.26 -20.84 -8.91
CA PRO A 33 -10.38 -21.00 -10.35
C PRO A 33 -9.74 -22.32 -10.79
N ARG A 34 -10.17 -22.84 -11.95
CA ARG A 34 -9.52 -24.01 -12.56
C ARG A 34 -8.06 -23.67 -12.88
N ASP A 35 -7.14 -24.57 -12.54
CA ASP A 35 -5.70 -24.31 -12.64
C ASP A 35 -5.26 -23.95 -14.06
N GLU A 36 -5.86 -24.58 -15.08
CA GLU A 36 -5.58 -24.30 -16.50
C GLU A 36 -6.02 -22.91 -16.95
N CYS A 37 -6.85 -22.21 -16.17
CA CYS A 37 -7.30 -20.85 -16.45
C CYS A 37 -6.51 -19.78 -15.67
N VAL A 38 -5.57 -20.17 -14.79
CA VAL A 38 -4.82 -19.22 -13.96
C VAL A 38 -3.61 -18.70 -14.72
N ILE A 39 -3.69 -17.42 -15.15
CA ILE A 39 -2.54 -16.72 -15.73
C ILE A 39 -1.48 -16.40 -14.66
N ARG A 40 -1.93 -15.93 -13.48
CA ARG A 40 -1.07 -15.61 -12.34
C ARG A 40 -1.87 -15.60 -11.04
N LYS A 41 -1.23 -16.06 -9.96
CA LYS A 41 -1.71 -15.93 -8.58
C LYS A 41 -0.63 -15.23 -7.75
N PHE A 42 -1.04 -14.35 -6.85
CA PHE A 42 -0.18 -13.78 -5.83
C PHE A 42 -1.01 -13.49 -4.57
N GLU A 43 -0.32 -13.42 -3.43
CA GLU A 43 -0.93 -13.18 -2.13
C GLU A 43 -0.38 -11.85 -1.59
N MET A 44 -1.28 -11.02 -1.05
CA MET A 44 -0.91 -9.74 -0.43
C MET A 44 -1.60 -9.63 0.91
N SER A 45 -0.84 -9.22 1.92
CA SER A 45 -1.41 -8.77 3.19
C SER A 45 -2.08 -7.41 2.99
N ARG A 46 -3.24 -7.23 3.62
CA ARG A 46 -3.94 -5.94 3.64
C ARG A 46 -3.72 -5.25 4.97
N VAL A 47 -3.69 -3.92 4.93
CA VAL A 47 -3.72 -3.09 6.14
C VAL A 47 -5.04 -3.34 6.87
N ILE A 48 -4.92 -3.62 8.16
CA ILE A 48 -6.05 -3.72 9.08
C ILE A 48 -6.00 -2.50 10.00
N HIS A 49 -7.08 -1.73 9.99
CA HIS A 49 -7.28 -0.61 10.92
C HIS A 49 -8.17 -1.04 12.07
N THR A 50 -7.72 -0.77 13.28
CA THR A 50 -8.48 -0.93 14.52
C THR A 50 -8.55 0.41 15.23
N SER A 51 -9.30 0.50 16.34
CA SER A 51 -9.29 1.69 17.20
C SER A 51 -7.87 2.05 17.68
N ALA A 52 -6.98 1.07 17.83
CA ALA A 52 -5.60 1.28 18.24
C ALA A 52 -4.70 1.85 17.13
N SER A 53 -5.10 1.74 15.85
CA SER A 53 -4.26 2.19 14.72
C SER A 53 -3.94 3.69 14.77
N LYS A 54 -4.85 4.51 15.32
CA LYS A 54 -4.61 5.96 15.49
C LYS A 54 -3.45 6.24 16.45
N ASP A 55 -3.35 5.47 17.53
CA ASP A 55 -2.31 5.67 18.52
C ASP A 55 -0.98 5.09 18.05
N MET A 56 -1.00 3.99 17.27
CA MET A 56 0.20 3.50 16.58
C MET A 56 0.82 4.54 15.65
N VAL A 57 0.01 5.29 14.89
CA VAL A 57 0.55 6.34 14.00
C VAL A 57 1.30 7.41 14.80
N LYS A 58 0.80 7.80 15.98
CA LYS A 58 1.49 8.75 16.87
C LYS A 58 2.80 8.18 17.41
N LEU A 59 2.81 6.90 17.77
CA LEU A 59 4.01 6.21 18.23
C LEU A 59 5.07 6.21 17.13
N VAL A 60 4.70 5.79 15.91
CA VAL A 60 5.60 5.80 14.76
C VAL A 60 6.14 7.21 14.51
N GLU A 61 5.29 8.23 14.56
CA GLU A 61 5.72 9.62 14.38
C GLU A 61 6.77 10.04 15.42
N ASN A 62 6.60 9.65 16.68
CA ASN A 62 7.57 9.95 17.74
C ASN A 62 8.91 9.19 17.58
N GLU A 63 8.93 8.10 16.81
CA GLU A 63 10.15 7.33 16.55
C GLU A 63 10.91 7.80 15.30
N GLN A 64 10.37 8.74 14.53
CA GLN A 64 10.98 9.20 13.28
C GLN A 64 12.30 9.92 13.51
N GLY A 65 13.35 9.46 12.83
CA GLY A 65 14.70 10.01 12.87
C GLY A 65 15.53 9.60 14.09
N LYS A 66 14.96 8.86 15.05
CA LYS A 66 15.73 8.35 16.19
C LYS A 66 16.79 7.37 15.69
N GLU A 67 18.03 7.59 16.13
CA GLU A 67 19.19 6.79 15.71
C GLU A 67 19.38 6.73 14.18
N GLY A 68 18.83 7.71 13.44
CA GLY A 68 18.86 7.74 11.98
C GLY A 68 17.86 6.79 11.30
N PHE A 69 16.93 6.17 12.03
CA PHE A 69 15.86 5.36 11.46
C PHE A 69 14.66 6.21 11.05
N TYR A 70 14.14 5.94 9.86
CA TYR A 70 12.98 6.64 9.30
C TYR A 70 11.99 5.62 8.75
N TYR A 71 10.70 5.83 9.02
CA TYR A 71 9.63 4.90 8.68
C TYR A 71 8.77 5.47 7.56
N ALA A 72 8.46 4.66 6.55
CA ALA A 72 7.49 4.94 5.50
C ALA A 72 6.61 3.71 5.27
N GLY A 73 5.40 3.92 4.77
CA GLY A 73 4.45 2.87 4.46
C GLY A 73 3.03 3.18 4.92
N SER A 74 2.17 2.18 4.74
CA SER A 74 0.72 2.30 4.91
C SER A 74 0.24 2.53 6.35
N TYR A 75 1.13 2.38 7.34
CA TYR A 75 0.85 2.61 8.76
C TYR A 75 1.49 3.90 9.32
N VAL A 76 2.20 4.66 8.48
CA VAL A 76 2.93 5.86 8.93
C VAL A 76 2.07 7.11 8.88
N VAL A 77 1.11 7.16 7.95
CA VAL A 77 0.16 8.27 7.81
C VAL A 77 -1.24 7.76 8.16
N TYR A 78 -1.93 8.47 9.05
CA TYR A 78 -3.30 8.13 9.42
C TYR A 78 -4.24 8.21 8.21
N GLY A 79 -5.08 7.19 8.03
CA GLY A 79 -6.03 7.10 6.93
C GLY A 79 -6.42 5.66 6.64
N MET A 80 -6.98 5.41 5.46
CA MET A 80 -7.48 4.09 5.06
C MET A 80 -6.37 3.08 4.71
N GLY A 81 -5.10 3.50 4.72
CA GLY A 81 -3.96 2.64 4.36
C GLY A 81 -3.91 2.32 2.86
N LEU A 82 -4.43 3.22 2.02
CA LEU A 82 -4.41 3.09 0.57
C LEU A 82 -3.10 3.64 0.00
N LEU A 83 -2.96 3.58 -1.33
CA LEU A 83 -1.77 4.01 -2.04
C LEU A 83 -1.41 5.47 -1.73
N GLU A 84 -2.41 6.33 -1.52
CA GLU A 84 -2.24 7.73 -1.17
C GLU A 84 -1.51 7.91 0.16
N GLN A 85 -1.83 7.11 1.19
CA GLN A 85 -1.10 7.15 2.46
C GLN A 85 0.33 6.63 2.29
N ALA A 86 0.52 5.55 1.53
CA ALA A 86 1.85 5.02 1.25
C ALA A 86 2.72 6.05 0.51
N ALA A 87 2.22 6.67 -0.55
CA ALA A 87 2.92 7.69 -1.32
C ALA A 87 3.21 8.95 -0.49
N THR A 88 2.22 9.41 0.28
CA THR A 88 2.37 10.56 1.18
C THR A 88 3.44 10.29 2.23
N SER A 89 3.44 9.10 2.83
CA SER A 89 4.47 8.71 3.81
C SER A 89 5.85 8.72 3.17
N GLY A 90 6.01 8.16 1.97
CA GLY A 90 7.30 8.14 1.27
C GLY A 90 7.85 9.55 1.02
N ARG A 91 6.98 10.47 0.59
CA ARG A 91 7.36 11.88 0.41
C ARG A 91 7.81 12.52 1.74
N LEU A 92 6.99 12.44 2.78
CA LEU A 92 7.29 13.06 4.09
C LEU A 92 8.57 12.50 4.71
N THR A 93 8.74 11.18 4.65
CA THR A 93 9.93 10.51 5.17
C THR A 93 11.17 10.90 4.36
N GLY A 94 11.06 10.99 3.04
CA GLY A 94 12.14 11.49 2.18
C GLY A 94 12.57 12.92 2.52
N GLU A 95 11.61 13.83 2.72
CA GLU A 95 11.89 15.22 3.14
C GLU A 95 12.63 15.28 4.48
N ARG A 96 12.27 14.42 5.45
CA ARG A 96 12.95 14.32 6.74
C ARG A 96 14.39 13.84 6.61
N VAL A 97 14.62 12.82 5.78
CA VAL A 97 15.97 12.30 5.53
C VAL A 97 16.85 13.37 4.87
N VAL A 98 16.34 14.04 3.84
CA VAL A 98 17.08 15.12 3.15
C VAL A 98 17.42 16.25 4.12
N THR A 99 16.46 16.67 4.94
CA THR A 99 16.66 17.73 5.93
C THR A 99 17.69 17.34 6.98
N ALA A 100 17.65 16.10 7.48
CA ALA A 100 18.59 15.63 8.49
C ALA A 100 20.03 15.50 7.96
N LEU A 101 20.21 15.09 6.70
CA LEU A 101 21.52 14.90 6.10
C LEU A 101 22.15 16.19 5.57
N PHE A 102 21.33 17.12 5.06
CA PHE A 102 21.80 18.27 4.28
C PHE A 102 21.26 19.62 4.75
N GLY A 103 20.29 19.64 5.68
CA GLY A 103 19.66 20.87 6.16
C GLY A 103 20.52 21.71 7.11
N GLY A 104 21.74 21.26 7.42
CA GLY A 104 22.69 21.92 8.33
C GLY A 104 23.46 23.10 7.74
N GLU A 105 23.41 23.36 6.43
CA GLU A 105 24.11 24.51 5.81
C GLU A 105 23.25 25.78 5.78
N LYS A 106 22.81 26.26 6.94
CA LYS A 106 22.38 27.66 7.11
C LYS A 106 22.74 28.15 8.51
N ASN A 107 24.02 28.49 8.72
CA ASN A 107 24.46 29.60 9.56
C ASN A 107 26.01 29.68 9.57
N THR A 108 26.55 30.53 8.72
CA THR A 108 27.74 31.35 9.03
C THR A 108 27.70 32.62 8.19
#